data_AF-B0C1I8-F1
#
_entry.id   AF-B0C1I8-F1
#
_cell.length_a   1.000
_cell.length_b   1.000
_cell.length_c   1.000
_cell.angle_alpha   90.00
_cell.angle_beta   90.00
_cell.angle_gamma   90.00
#
_symmetry.space_group_name_H-M   'P 1'
#
loop_
_entity.id
_entity.type
_entity.pdbx_description
1 polymer ?
#
loop_
_entity_poly.entity_id
_entity_poly.type
_entity_poly.pdbx_seq_one_letter_code
_entity_poly.pdbx_strand_id
1 'polypeptide(L)'
;MITRTQKNFHEQGFTLVEVAVSMLVLALFIGTAMQGLVLSTKFKVRAKQLTAANNWIQQDLEDVKAVASDVGQVPLTSALLYADALPGDTTIKVTQLGFRLGDSIVIGTETSSNVITNLQFQNDPATNTNYLEVTLLNPLAYAQKADSTALVLARCRSHLATGGFAAYLDESLPAVQSETDNSSTPTSGQKTIMGQEFTLNRTTAVRPAEPYQILEVTYNVIDEKLETVAQANSEVVSNAFFACP
;
A
#
# COMPACT_ATOMS: atom_id res chain seq x y z
N MET A 1 25.51 -91.87 9.81
CA MET A 1 25.25 -91.80 8.35
C MET A 1 24.01 -90.94 8.16
N ILE A 2 24.19 -89.65 7.86
CA ILE A 2 23.09 -88.70 7.63
C ILE A 2 23.32 -88.13 6.24
N THR A 3 22.45 -88.50 5.31
CA THR A 3 22.52 -88.14 3.89
C THR A 3 21.99 -86.71 3.70
N ARG A 4 22.88 -85.83 3.27
CA ARG A 4 22.61 -84.42 2.96
C ARG A 4 21.98 -84.33 1.58
N THR A 5 20.70 -83.94 1.50
CA THR A 5 20.00 -83.70 0.23
C THR A 5 20.45 -82.36 -0.34
N GLN A 6 21.32 -82.39 -1.35
CA GLN A 6 21.61 -81.20 -2.17
C GLN A 6 20.40 -80.93 -3.07
N LYS A 7 19.73 -79.81 -2.80
CA LYS A 7 18.70 -79.25 -3.66
C LYS A 7 19.42 -78.53 -4.80
N ASN A 8 19.42 -79.13 -6.00
CA ASN A 8 19.99 -78.53 -7.20
C ASN A 8 19.21 -77.25 -7.52
N PHE A 9 19.85 -76.09 -7.31
CA PHE A 9 19.40 -74.86 -7.92
C PHE A 9 19.74 -74.94 -9.41
N HIS A 10 18.70 -74.97 -10.22
CA HIS A 10 18.83 -74.94 -11.67
C HIS A 10 19.25 -73.51 -12.04
N GLU A 11 20.55 -73.24 -12.06
CA GLU A 11 21.13 -71.99 -12.55
C GLU A 11 20.97 -71.96 -14.09
N GLN A 12 19.78 -71.58 -14.55
CA GLN A 12 19.56 -71.23 -15.95
C GLN A 12 20.21 -69.85 -16.18
N GLY A 13 21.26 -69.82 -17.00
CA GLY A 13 21.88 -68.57 -17.43
C GLY A 13 20.86 -67.67 -18.12
N PHE A 14 20.85 -66.39 -17.74
CA PHE A 14 19.95 -65.39 -18.29
C PHE A 14 19.96 -65.39 -19.82
N THR A 15 18.78 -65.51 -20.43
CA THR A 15 18.65 -65.40 -21.89
C THR A 15 18.83 -63.94 -22.29
N LEU A 16 19.53 -63.67 -23.39
CA LEU A 16 19.81 -62.30 -23.87
C LEU A 16 18.53 -61.49 -24.10
N VAL A 17 17.44 -62.16 -24.50
CA VAL A 17 16.12 -61.55 -24.72
C VAL A 17 15.50 -61.08 -23.41
N GLU A 18 15.60 -61.87 -22.34
CA GLU A 18 15.05 -61.51 -21.03
C GLU A 18 15.76 -60.30 -20.42
N VAL A 19 17.08 -60.22 -20.59
CA VAL A 19 17.87 -59.05 -20.20
C VAL A 19 17.46 -57.82 -21.02
N ALA A 20 17.25 -57.97 -22.34
CA ALA A 20 16.80 -56.87 -23.20
C ALA A 20 15.40 -56.36 -22.83
N VAL A 21 14.45 -57.26 -22.54
CA VAL A 21 13.10 -56.89 -22.09
C VAL A 21 13.16 -56.20 -20.72
N SER A 22 13.95 -56.71 -19.80
CA SER A 22 14.13 -56.11 -18.47
C SER A 22 14.72 -54.70 -18.56
N MET A 23 15.72 -54.51 -19.43
CA MET A 23 16.32 -53.21 -19.70
C MET A 23 15.32 -52.23 -20.32
N LEU A 24 14.46 -52.70 -21.23
CA LEU A 24 13.43 -51.88 -21.86
C LEU A 24 12.35 -51.44 -20.85
N VAL A 25 11.90 -52.35 -19.98
CA VAL A 25 10.93 -52.02 -18.92
C VAL A 25 11.54 -51.05 -17.90
N LEU A 26 12.79 -51.26 -17.49
CA LEU A 26 13.50 -50.34 -16.59
C LEU A 26 13.67 -48.96 -17.20
N ALA A 27 14.04 -48.87 -18.49
CA ALA A 27 14.20 -47.59 -19.18
C ALA A 27 12.88 -46.80 -19.25
N LEU A 28 11.76 -47.48 -19.54
CA LEU A 28 10.44 -46.86 -19.54
C LEU A 28 10.03 -46.38 -18.14
N PHE A 29 10.27 -47.21 -17.12
CA PHE A 29 9.96 -46.84 -15.74
C PHE A 29 10.78 -45.64 -15.26
N ILE A 30 12.09 -45.64 -15.50
CA ILE A 30 12.97 -44.52 -15.13
C ILE A 30 12.59 -43.26 -15.91
N GLY A 31 12.30 -43.37 -17.21
CA GLY A 31 11.88 -42.24 -18.04
C GLY A 31 10.61 -41.58 -17.53
N THR A 32 9.59 -42.38 -17.21
CA THR A 32 8.32 -41.87 -16.65
C THR A 32 8.48 -41.30 -15.25
N ALA A 33 9.26 -41.96 -14.38
CA ALA A 33 9.53 -41.48 -13.03
C ALA A 33 10.29 -40.14 -13.03
N MET A 34 11.29 -39.97 -13.91
CA MET A 34 12.06 -38.73 -14.03
C MET A 34 11.18 -37.56 -14.47
N GLN A 35 10.30 -37.79 -15.45
CA GLN A 35 9.34 -36.78 -15.89
C GLN A 35 8.38 -36.38 -14.76
N GLY A 36 7.90 -37.35 -13.98
CA GLY A 36 7.06 -37.10 -12.80
C GLY A 36 7.76 -36.23 -11.75
N LEU A 37 9.03 -36.50 -11.47
CA LEU A 37 9.83 -35.73 -10.52
C LEU A 37 10.01 -34.28 -11.00
N VAL A 38 10.37 -34.07 -12.26
CA VAL A 38 10.55 -32.73 -12.84
C VAL A 38 9.27 -31.91 -12.74
N LEU A 39 8.13 -32.52 -13.07
CA LEU A 39 6.82 -31.85 -12.99
C LEU A 39 6.47 -31.47 -11.55
N SER A 40 6.64 -32.39 -10.59
CA SER A 40 6.41 -32.11 -9.17
C SER A 40 7.28 -30.98 -8.63
N THR A 41 8.53 -30.91 -9.09
CA THR A 41 9.47 -29.85 -8.72
C THR A 41 9.01 -28.50 -9.27
N LYS A 42 8.54 -28.45 -10.53
CA LYS A 42 7.97 -27.22 -11.10
C LYS A 42 6.76 -26.72 -10.33
N PHE A 43 5.83 -27.61 -9.97
CA PHE A 43 4.68 -27.23 -9.15
C PHE A 43 5.08 -26.74 -7.76
N LYS A 44 6.05 -27.41 -7.13
CA LYS A 44 6.60 -26.99 -5.83
C LYS A 44 7.23 -25.60 -5.90
N VAL A 45 7.98 -25.30 -6.96
CA VAL A 45 8.58 -23.96 -7.15
C VAL A 45 7.50 -22.91 -7.33
N ARG A 46 6.52 -23.13 -8.22
CA ARG A 46 5.38 -22.22 -8.43
C ARG A 46 4.60 -21.97 -7.14
N ALA A 47 4.32 -23.00 -6.35
CA ALA A 47 3.62 -22.86 -5.07
C ALA A 47 4.43 -22.02 -4.06
N LYS A 48 5.75 -22.20 -4.02
CA LYS A 48 6.64 -21.38 -3.18
C LYS A 48 6.69 -19.92 -3.65
N GLN A 49 6.76 -19.68 -4.96
CA GLN A 49 6.72 -18.33 -5.54
C GLN A 49 5.42 -17.61 -5.16
N LEU A 50 4.27 -18.27 -5.34
CA LEU A 50 2.98 -17.72 -4.94
C LEU A 50 2.90 -17.41 -3.44
N THR A 51 3.40 -18.33 -2.59
CA THR A 51 3.41 -18.13 -1.14
C THR A 51 4.28 -16.93 -0.75
N ALA A 52 5.48 -16.82 -1.33
CA ALA A 52 6.38 -15.71 -1.06
C ALA A 52 5.83 -14.37 -1.57
N ALA A 53 5.19 -14.36 -2.75
CA ALA A 53 4.51 -13.17 -3.28
C ALA A 53 3.35 -12.72 -2.38
N ASN A 54 2.52 -13.66 -1.91
CA ASN A 54 1.44 -13.34 -0.96
C ASN A 54 1.99 -12.81 0.37
N ASN A 55 3.07 -13.40 0.89
CA ASN A 55 3.69 -12.90 2.12
C ASN A 55 4.25 -11.49 1.94
N TRP A 56 4.81 -11.17 0.76
CA TRP A 56 5.31 -9.82 0.46
C TRP A 56 4.16 -8.80 0.40
N ILE A 57 3.05 -9.16 -0.25
CA ILE A 57 1.82 -8.35 -0.23
C ILE A 57 1.31 -8.15 1.20
N GLN A 58 1.25 -9.22 2.00
CA GLN A 58 0.78 -9.15 3.39
C GLN A 58 1.65 -8.23 4.24
N GLN A 59 2.97 -8.31 4.09
CA GLN A 59 3.91 -7.44 4.79
C GLN A 59 3.68 -5.96 4.44
N ASP A 60 3.55 -5.61 3.15
CA ASP A 60 3.28 -4.22 2.78
C ASP A 60 1.89 -3.75 3.27
N LEU A 61 0.89 -4.62 3.21
CA LEU A 61 -0.44 -4.31 3.74
C LEU A 61 -0.42 -4.09 5.26
N GLU A 62 0.42 -4.82 5.99
CA GLU A 62 0.66 -4.59 7.42
C GLU A 62 1.33 -3.24 7.67
N ASP A 63 2.32 -2.85 6.86
CA ASP A 63 2.96 -1.52 6.94
C ASP A 63 1.93 -0.39 6.66
N VAL A 64 1.09 -0.56 5.64
CA VAL A 64 -0.01 0.37 5.33
C VAL A 64 -1.01 0.46 6.50
N LYS A 65 -1.37 -0.67 7.10
CA LYS A 65 -2.26 -0.71 8.28
C LYS A 65 -1.61 -0.08 9.51
N ALA A 66 -0.31 -0.26 9.69
CA ALA A 66 0.45 0.34 10.77
C ALA A 66 0.40 1.87 10.65
N VAL A 67 0.64 2.42 9.46
CA VAL A 67 0.46 3.85 9.21
C VAL A 67 -0.98 4.28 9.41
N ALA A 68 -1.97 3.55 8.89
CA ALA A 68 -3.38 3.88 9.09
C ALA A 68 -3.81 3.92 10.57
N SER A 69 -3.18 3.08 11.40
CA SER A 69 -3.35 3.08 12.85
C SER A 69 -2.59 4.21 13.55
N ASP A 70 -1.42 4.59 13.05
CA ASP A 70 -0.59 5.70 13.57
C ASP A 70 -1.07 7.08 13.12
N VAL A 71 -1.86 7.15 12.04
CA VAL A 71 -2.73 8.29 11.75
C VAL A 71 -3.74 8.39 12.89
N GLY A 72 -3.30 9.01 13.98
CA GLY A 72 -4.09 9.40 15.12
C GLY A 72 -4.97 10.58 14.77
N GLN A 73 -5.88 10.94 15.68
CA GLN A 73 -6.73 12.12 15.56
C GLN A 73 -5.87 13.27 15.06
N VAL A 74 -6.15 13.79 13.86
CA VAL A 74 -5.48 14.98 13.36
C VAL A 74 -5.70 16.01 14.47
N PRO A 75 -4.65 16.53 15.12
CA PRO A 75 -4.84 17.56 16.11
C PRO A 75 -5.67 18.63 15.42
N LEU A 76 -6.77 19.03 16.05
CA LEU A 76 -7.51 20.23 15.67
C LEU A 76 -6.47 21.31 15.50
N THR A 77 -6.11 21.59 14.24
CA THR A 77 -5.00 22.49 14.01
C THR A 77 -5.60 23.87 14.13
N SER A 78 -5.39 24.48 15.28
CA SER A 78 -5.79 25.85 15.51
C SER A 78 -4.62 26.75 15.17
N ALA A 79 -4.82 27.68 14.24
CA ALA A 79 -3.92 28.80 14.04
C ALA A 79 -4.64 30.10 14.42
N LEU A 80 -3.87 31.16 14.65
CA LEU A 80 -4.42 32.50 14.79
C LEU A 80 -4.39 33.20 13.44
N LEU A 81 -5.38 34.05 13.19
CA LEU A 81 -5.38 34.98 12.07
C LEU A 81 -4.25 36.00 12.26
N TYR A 82 -3.41 36.14 11.24
CA TYR A 82 -2.33 37.11 11.17
C TYR A 82 -2.85 38.54 10.95
N ALA A 83 -3.99 38.68 10.27
CA ALA A 83 -4.58 39.97 9.94
C ALA A 83 -6.12 39.90 10.00
N ASP A 84 -6.74 41.07 10.13
CA ASP A 84 -8.19 41.23 9.96
C ASP A 84 -8.62 40.70 8.58
N ALA A 85 -9.77 40.03 8.53
CA ALA A 85 -10.44 39.61 7.30
C ALA A 85 -11.87 40.17 7.28
N LEU A 86 -12.33 40.62 6.13
CA LEU A 86 -13.63 41.25 5.96
C LEU A 86 -14.67 40.25 5.43
N PRO A 87 -15.97 40.53 5.63
CA PRO A 87 -17.02 39.78 4.96
C PRO A 87 -16.84 39.88 3.44
N GLY A 88 -16.95 38.75 2.74
CA GLY A 88 -16.70 38.67 1.30
C GLY A 88 -15.27 38.24 0.93
N ASP A 89 -14.31 38.31 1.86
CA ASP A 89 -12.94 37.86 1.58
C ASP A 89 -12.91 36.34 1.38
N THR A 90 -12.17 35.90 0.36
CA THR A 90 -11.90 34.48 0.08
C THR A 90 -10.50 34.07 0.48
N THR A 91 -9.66 35.00 0.94
CA THR A 91 -8.30 34.73 1.41
C THR A 91 -8.15 35.19 2.85
N ILE A 92 -7.52 34.34 3.66
CA ILE A 92 -7.16 34.64 5.04
C ILE A 92 -5.67 34.43 5.25
N LYS A 93 -5.10 35.15 6.20
CA LYS A 93 -3.69 35.06 6.57
C LYS A 93 -3.59 34.47 7.97
N VAL A 94 -2.79 33.44 8.15
CA VAL A 94 -2.68 32.71 9.43
C VAL A 94 -1.22 32.50 9.83
N THR A 95 -0.94 32.49 11.12
CA THR A 95 0.42 32.47 11.70
C THR A 95 1.13 31.11 11.66
N GLN A 96 0.72 30.19 10.76
CA GLN A 96 1.14 28.77 10.62
C GLN A 96 0.65 27.87 11.80
N LEU A 97 0.17 26.61 11.63
CA LEU A 97 0.74 25.40 11.01
C LEU A 97 -0.34 24.41 10.51
N GLY A 98 0.10 23.34 9.81
CA GLY A 98 -0.61 22.05 9.64
C GLY A 98 -1.71 21.93 8.59
N PHE A 99 -2.11 23.02 7.93
CA PHE A 99 -3.16 23.01 6.91
C PHE A 99 -2.76 22.26 5.63
N ARG A 100 -3.73 21.56 5.04
CA ARG A 100 -3.63 20.91 3.73
C ARG A 100 -4.78 21.33 2.81
N LEU A 101 -4.57 21.13 1.51
CA LEU A 101 -5.60 21.37 0.51
C LEU A 101 -6.77 20.41 0.74
N GLY A 102 -7.99 20.94 0.72
CA GLY A 102 -9.23 20.19 0.97
C GLY A 102 -9.62 20.07 2.43
N ASP A 103 -8.81 20.58 3.37
CA ASP A 103 -9.20 20.60 4.78
C ASP A 103 -10.43 21.49 5.00
N SER A 104 -11.27 21.07 5.95
CA SER A 104 -12.42 21.84 6.42
C SER A 104 -12.00 22.77 7.56
N ILE A 105 -12.30 24.07 7.44
CA ILE A 105 -11.84 25.13 8.34
C ILE A 105 -13.00 25.96 8.88
N VAL A 106 -13.05 26.20 10.19
CA VAL A 106 -13.96 27.15 10.85
C VAL A 106 -13.13 28.30 11.39
N ILE A 107 -13.56 29.53 11.12
CA ILE A 107 -12.74 30.72 11.36
C ILE A 107 -13.50 31.63 12.32
N GLY A 108 -12.93 31.83 13.51
CA GLY A 108 -13.43 32.76 14.51
C GLY A 108 -14.94 32.59 14.79
N THR A 109 -15.72 33.57 14.32
CA THR A 109 -17.17 33.68 14.55
C THR A 109 -18.04 33.05 13.46
N GLU A 110 -17.44 32.45 12.44
CA GLU A 110 -18.17 31.73 11.39
C GLU A 110 -18.99 30.57 11.98
N THR A 111 -20.22 30.40 11.49
CA THR A 111 -21.12 29.33 11.94
C THR A 111 -21.05 28.07 11.08
N SER A 112 -20.46 28.18 9.89
CA SER A 112 -20.25 27.09 8.94
C SER A 112 -18.77 26.89 8.66
N SER A 113 -18.37 25.65 8.39
CA SER A 113 -17.03 25.37 7.90
C SER A 113 -16.88 25.74 6.42
N ASN A 114 -15.68 26.17 6.06
CA ASN A 114 -15.23 26.39 4.70
C ASN A 114 -14.23 25.31 4.28
N VAL A 115 -13.77 25.35 3.03
CA VAL A 115 -12.80 24.38 2.49
C VAL A 115 -11.58 25.12 1.95
N ILE A 116 -10.39 24.61 2.28
CA ILE A 116 -9.12 25.16 1.79
C ILE A 116 -8.90 24.71 0.34
N THR A 117 -8.75 25.67 -0.58
CA THR A 117 -8.54 25.41 -2.02
C THR A 117 -7.13 25.74 -2.50
N ASN A 118 -6.41 26.60 -1.77
CA ASN A 118 -5.03 26.94 -2.06
C ASN A 118 -4.29 27.33 -0.78
N LEU A 119 -2.97 27.08 -0.75
CA LEU A 119 -2.08 27.38 0.37
C LEU A 119 -0.76 27.95 -0.16
N GLN A 120 -0.40 29.16 0.27
CA GLN A 120 0.84 29.82 -0.15
C GLN A 120 1.59 30.42 1.03
N PHE A 121 2.87 30.07 1.16
CA PHE A 121 3.76 30.72 2.13
C PHE A 121 4.16 32.09 1.62
N GLN A 122 3.94 33.10 2.44
CA GLN A 122 4.24 34.49 2.14
C GLN A 122 5.04 35.12 3.29
N ASN A 123 5.82 36.15 2.95
CA ASN A 123 6.50 37.00 3.92
C ASN A 123 5.83 38.38 3.88
N ASP A 124 5.50 38.92 5.04
CA ASP A 124 5.08 40.32 5.16
C ASP A 124 6.34 41.22 5.17
N PRO A 125 6.59 42.02 4.13
CA PRO A 125 7.78 42.84 4.04
C PRO A 125 7.81 43.97 5.08
N ALA A 126 6.66 44.35 5.66
CA ALA A 126 6.59 45.43 6.64
C ALA A 126 6.99 44.95 8.05
N THR A 127 6.66 43.72 8.41
CA THR A 127 6.91 43.14 9.74
C THR A 127 8.00 42.06 9.72
N ASN A 128 8.48 41.67 8.53
CA ASN A 128 9.37 40.54 8.29
C ASN A 128 8.84 39.23 8.92
N THR A 129 7.52 39.08 8.99
CA THR A 129 6.85 37.91 9.56
C THR A 129 6.33 37.01 8.45
N ASN A 130 6.54 35.71 8.58
CA ASN A 130 5.99 34.73 7.64
C ASN A 130 4.56 34.38 8.03
N TYR A 131 3.68 34.32 7.04
CA TYR A 131 2.30 33.86 7.19
C TYR A 131 1.95 32.87 6.08
N LEU A 132 0.94 32.06 6.34
CA LEU A 132 0.33 31.21 5.34
C LEU A 132 -0.92 31.91 4.82
N GLU A 133 -0.97 32.16 3.52
CA GLU A 133 -2.15 32.63 2.83
C GLU A 133 -3.01 31.43 2.44
N VAL A 134 -4.23 31.39 2.96
CA VAL A 134 -5.18 30.31 2.77
C VAL A 134 -6.33 30.83 1.92
N THR A 135 -6.54 30.22 0.75
CA THR A 135 -7.72 30.51 -0.07
C THR A 135 -8.84 29.55 0.28
N LEU A 136 -10.03 30.12 0.44
CA LEU A 136 -11.26 29.43 0.82
C LEU A 136 -12.13 29.20 -0.41
N LEU A 137 -12.94 28.13 -0.38
CA LEU A 137 -13.91 27.84 -1.43
C LEU A 137 -15.03 28.89 -1.47
N ASN A 138 -15.54 29.27 -0.31
CA ASN A 138 -16.60 30.27 -0.17
C ASN A 138 -16.06 31.54 0.51
N PRO A 139 -16.64 32.72 0.25
CA PRO A 139 -16.28 33.94 0.98
C PRO A 139 -16.70 33.88 2.45
N LEU A 140 -16.02 34.64 3.31
CA LEU A 140 -16.39 34.80 4.72
C LEU A 140 -17.75 35.50 4.86
N ALA A 141 -18.59 35.02 5.79
CA ALA A 141 -19.88 35.65 6.08
C ALA A 141 -19.74 36.83 7.06
N TYR A 142 -18.79 36.77 7.98
CA TYR A 142 -18.56 37.75 9.03
C TYR A 142 -17.12 38.26 9.05
N ALA A 143 -16.94 39.48 9.57
CA ALA A 143 -15.62 40.07 9.76
C ALA A 143 -14.88 39.30 10.86
N GLN A 144 -13.62 38.98 10.60
CA GLN A 144 -12.72 38.32 11.55
C GLN A 144 -11.60 39.28 11.93
N LYS A 145 -11.24 39.32 13.22
CA LYS A 145 -10.13 40.14 13.70
C LYS A 145 -8.83 39.36 13.68
N ALA A 146 -7.71 40.07 13.55
CA ALA A 146 -6.40 39.54 13.89
C ALA A 146 -6.47 38.85 15.27
N ASP A 147 -5.72 37.77 15.43
CA ASP A 147 -5.74 36.87 16.59
C ASP A 147 -7.04 36.06 16.79
N SER A 148 -8.04 36.18 15.90
CA SER A 148 -9.19 35.25 15.91
C SER A 148 -8.70 33.85 15.55
N THR A 149 -9.25 32.83 16.23
CA THR A 149 -8.81 31.45 16.05
C THR A 149 -9.39 30.87 14.75
N ALA A 150 -8.52 30.44 13.84
CA ALA A 150 -8.86 29.58 12.73
C ALA A 150 -8.71 28.12 13.16
N LEU A 151 -9.83 27.46 13.44
CA LEU A 151 -9.91 26.07 13.85
C LEU A 151 -10.13 25.19 12.63
N VAL A 152 -9.15 24.34 12.31
CA VAL A 152 -9.33 23.33 11.27
C VAL A 152 -9.93 22.07 11.86
N LEU A 153 -11.15 21.75 11.44
CA LEU A 153 -11.83 20.46 11.70
C LEU A 153 -11.45 19.45 10.61
N ALA A 154 -10.15 19.36 10.29
CA ALA A 154 -9.68 18.64 9.12
C ALA A 154 -10.08 17.16 9.12
N ARG A 155 -10.31 16.65 7.91
CA ARG A 155 -10.48 15.24 7.51
C ARG A 155 -11.71 14.49 8.01
N CYS A 156 -12.24 14.84 9.18
CA CYS A 156 -13.49 14.27 9.68
C CYS A 156 -14.71 14.69 8.86
N ARG A 157 -14.69 15.92 8.32
CA ARG A 157 -15.82 16.53 7.59
C ARG A 157 -15.38 17.10 6.24
N SER A 158 -14.39 16.48 5.59
CA SER A 158 -13.96 16.96 4.28
C SER A 158 -15.00 16.62 3.22
N HIS A 159 -15.35 17.63 2.42
CA HIS A 159 -16.20 17.52 1.24
C HIS A 159 -15.38 17.42 -0.06
N LEU A 160 -14.06 17.22 0.04
CA LEU A 160 -13.18 17.03 -1.10
C LEU A 160 -12.35 15.76 -0.93
N ALA A 161 -12.14 15.04 -2.04
CA ALA A 161 -11.33 13.82 -2.05
C ALA A 161 -9.91 14.06 -1.51
N THR A 162 -9.33 15.23 -1.75
CA THR A 162 -7.97 15.60 -1.34
C THR A 162 -7.84 15.92 0.16
N GLY A 163 -8.95 16.20 0.85
CA GLY A 163 -8.94 16.59 2.26
C GLY A 163 -9.41 15.52 3.23
N GLY A 164 -9.86 14.37 2.73
CA GLY A 164 -10.31 13.24 3.55
C GLY A 164 -9.15 12.45 4.17
N PHE A 165 -9.46 11.57 5.11
CA PHE A 165 -8.47 10.68 5.72
C PHE A 165 -7.80 9.75 4.71
N ALA A 166 -8.49 9.36 3.65
CA ALA A 166 -7.94 8.50 2.62
C ALA A 166 -6.77 9.17 1.87
N ALA A 167 -6.95 10.43 1.43
CA ALA A 167 -5.89 11.17 0.74
C ALA A 167 -4.68 11.41 1.65
N TYR A 168 -4.93 11.74 2.91
CA TYR A 168 -3.82 11.88 3.86
C TYR A 168 -3.05 10.58 4.07
N LEU A 169 -3.78 9.48 4.24
CA LEU A 169 -3.16 8.17 4.41
C LEU A 169 -2.30 7.85 3.19
N ASP A 170 -2.81 8.10 1.98
CA ASP A 170 -2.11 7.88 0.72
C ASP A 170 -0.76 8.62 0.65
N GLU A 171 -0.75 9.91 0.99
CA GLU A 171 0.48 10.74 1.04
C GLU A 171 1.47 10.29 2.12
N SER A 172 0.98 9.58 3.14
CA SER A 172 1.77 9.17 4.32
C SER A 172 2.28 7.73 4.21
N LEU A 173 1.93 6.99 3.15
CA LEU A 173 2.33 5.60 3.01
C LEU A 173 3.85 5.46 2.84
N PRO A 174 4.47 4.44 3.46
CA PRO A 174 5.89 4.17 3.27
C PRO A 174 6.13 3.61 1.87
N ALA A 175 7.37 3.69 1.40
CA ALA A 175 7.76 3.00 0.16
C ALA A 175 7.58 1.47 0.32
N VAL A 176 7.19 0.81 -0.76
CA VAL A 176 7.13 -0.66 -0.82
C VAL A 176 8.52 -1.22 -0.55
N GLN A 177 8.61 -2.25 0.29
CA GLN A 177 9.87 -2.94 0.57
C GLN A 177 10.48 -3.50 -0.73
N SER A 178 11.73 -3.15 -1.01
CA SER A 178 12.44 -3.48 -2.26
C SER A 178 13.89 -3.87 -1.97
N GLU A 179 14.44 -4.81 -2.74
CA GLU A 179 15.87 -5.16 -2.74
C GLU A 179 16.71 -4.16 -3.54
N THR A 180 16.09 -3.38 -4.42
CA THR A 180 16.69 -2.29 -5.19
C THR A 180 16.15 -0.93 -4.74
N ASP A 181 16.92 0.14 -4.97
CA ASP A 181 16.47 1.50 -4.66
C ASP A 181 15.24 1.88 -5.50
N ASN A 182 14.14 2.15 -4.81
CA ASN A 182 12.86 2.55 -5.38
C ASN A 182 12.44 3.96 -4.95
N SER A 183 13.37 4.80 -4.50
CA SER A 183 13.08 6.18 -4.07
C SER A 183 12.36 7.03 -5.12
N SER A 184 12.59 6.77 -6.41
CA SER A 184 11.91 7.44 -7.53
C SER A 184 10.52 6.87 -7.84
N THR A 185 10.23 5.65 -7.39
CA THR A 185 8.98 4.92 -7.62
C THR A 185 8.56 4.17 -6.35
N PRO A 186 8.28 4.88 -5.25
CA PRO A 186 8.10 4.26 -3.93
C PRO A 186 6.90 3.31 -3.84
N THR A 187 6.01 3.33 -4.83
CA THR A 187 4.87 2.40 -4.94
C THR A 187 5.20 1.09 -5.65
N SER A 188 6.44 0.92 -6.12
CA SER A 188 6.93 -0.29 -6.77
C SER A 188 8.16 -0.80 -6.04
N GLY A 189 8.27 -2.11 -5.87
CA GLY A 189 9.46 -2.75 -5.28
C GLY A 189 9.86 -3.99 -6.07
N GLN A 190 11.15 -4.30 -6.06
CA GLN A 190 11.69 -5.50 -6.72
C GLN A 190 12.24 -6.47 -5.67
N LYS A 191 12.05 -7.77 -5.91
CA LYS A 191 12.53 -8.83 -5.01
C LYS A 191 12.83 -10.11 -5.75
N THR A 192 13.91 -10.78 -5.36
CA THR A 192 14.29 -12.08 -5.91
C THR A 192 13.63 -13.20 -5.12
N ILE A 193 12.80 -14.02 -5.78
CA ILE A 193 12.12 -15.16 -5.16
C ILE A 193 12.53 -16.44 -5.90
N MET A 194 13.26 -17.32 -5.21
CA MET A 194 13.76 -18.59 -5.77
C MET A 194 14.62 -18.40 -7.04
N GLY A 195 15.39 -17.30 -7.11
CA GLY A 195 16.31 -17.02 -8.22
C GLY A 195 15.67 -16.39 -9.46
N GLN A 196 14.41 -15.97 -9.38
CA GLN A 196 13.72 -15.18 -10.39
C GLN A 196 13.32 -13.83 -9.80
N GLU A 197 13.40 -12.77 -10.58
CA GLU A 197 13.03 -11.42 -10.16
C GLU A 197 11.51 -11.21 -10.28
N PHE A 198 10.95 -10.55 -9.27
CA PHE A 198 9.54 -10.17 -9.23
C PHE A 198 9.41 -8.70 -8.89
N THR A 199 8.39 -8.06 -9.44
CA THR A 199 8.04 -6.67 -9.13
C THR A 199 6.68 -6.64 -8.45
N LEU A 200 6.60 -6.02 -7.27
CA LEU A 200 5.35 -5.70 -6.61
C LEU A 200 4.99 -4.26 -6.94
N ASN A 201 3.78 -4.05 -7.46
CA ASN A 201 3.22 -2.74 -7.68
C ASN A 201 2.04 -2.54 -6.74
N ARG A 202 2.08 -1.47 -5.95
CA ARG A 202 0.97 -0.97 -5.15
C ARG A 202 0.31 0.20 -5.87
N THR A 203 -1.00 0.17 -6.00
CA THR A 203 -1.79 1.28 -6.53
C THR A 203 -2.84 1.64 -5.50
N THR A 204 -3.00 2.94 -5.28
CA THR A 204 -3.93 3.48 -4.30
C THR A 204 -4.96 4.37 -4.97
N ALA A 205 -6.17 4.39 -4.41
CA ALA A 205 -7.24 5.27 -4.87
C ALA A 205 -8.12 5.69 -3.69
N VAL A 206 -8.46 6.98 -3.63
CA VAL A 206 -9.46 7.48 -2.68
C VAL A 206 -10.85 7.13 -3.22
N ARG A 207 -11.65 6.42 -2.42
CA ARG A 207 -13.04 6.12 -2.80
C ARG A 207 -13.83 7.42 -2.98
N PRO A 208 -14.53 7.63 -4.12
CA PRO A 208 -15.22 8.87 -4.43
C PRO A 208 -16.59 8.98 -3.72
N ALA A 209 -16.59 8.78 -2.40
CA ALA A 209 -17.77 8.90 -1.57
C ALA A 209 -17.42 9.78 -0.36
N GLU A 210 -18.10 10.92 -0.24
CA GLU A 210 -18.00 11.74 0.96
C GLU A 210 -18.31 10.91 2.21
N PRO A 211 -17.55 11.07 3.30
CA PRO A 211 -16.49 12.08 3.56
C PRO A 211 -15.03 11.63 3.21
N TYR A 212 -14.84 10.77 2.20
CA TYR A 212 -13.53 10.40 1.62
C TYR A 212 -12.55 9.74 2.61
N GLN A 213 -13.01 8.69 3.29
CA GLN A 213 -12.26 8.02 4.38
C GLN A 213 -11.65 6.68 4.02
N ILE A 214 -12.09 6.08 2.91
CA ILE A 214 -11.66 4.75 2.49
C ILE A 214 -10.56 4.92 1.43
N LEU A 215 -9.38 4.39 1.74
CA LEU A 215 -8.29 4.21 0.78
C LEU A 215 -8.36 2.80 0.22
N GLU A 216 -8.55 2.67 -1.08
CA GLU A 216 -8.49 1.41 -1.80
C GLU A 216 -7.03 1.14 -2.18
N VAL A 217 -6.52 -0.03 -1.80
CA VAL A 217 -5.15 -0.45 -2.05
C VAL A 217 -5.17 -1.73 -2.87
N THR A 218 -4.56 -1.68 -4.05
CA THR A 218 -4.43 -2.79 -5.00
C THR A 218 -2.98 -3.18 -5.11
N TYR A 219 -2.70 -4.47 -5.00
CA TYR A 219 -1.38 -5.08 -5.14
C TYR A 219 -1.35 -5.98 -6.36
N ASN A 220 -0.30 -5.88 -7.16
CA ASN A 220 -0.02 -6.79 -8.26
C ASN A 220 1.46 -7.19 -8.23
N VAL A 221 1.73 -8.48 -8.10
CA VAL A 221 3.08 -9.05 -8.20
C VAL A 221 3.23 -9.69 -9.57
N ILE A 222 4.17 -9.17 -10.35
CA ILE A 222 4.48 -9.64 -11.71
C ILE A 222 5.87 -10.26 -11.76
N ASP A 223 6.05 -11.24 -12.65
CA ASP A 223 7.36 -11.81 -12.94
C ASP A 223 8.07 -11.07 -14.09
N GLU A 224 9.30 -11.47 -14.41
CA GLU A 224 10.09 -10.95 -15.55
C GLU A 224 9.39 -11.01 -16.91
N LYS A 225 8.37 -11.87 -17.07
CA LYS A 225 7.56 -12.01 -18.29
C LYS A 225 6.30 -11.16 -18.25
N LEU A 226 6.13 -10.35 -17.21
CA LEU A 226 4.96 -9.54 -16.95
C LEU A 226 3.69 -10.38 -16.68
N GLU A 227 3.84 -11.65 -16.27
CA GLU A 227 2.73 -12.49 -15.83
C GLU A 227 2.40 -12.18 -14.36
N THR A 228 1.12 -11.94 -14.07
CA THR A 228 0.65 -11.80 -12.69
C THR A 228 0.79 -13.12 -11.95
N VAL A 229 1.55 -13.10 -10.86
CA VAL A 229 1.79 -14.24 -9.98
C VAL A 229 0.87 -14.19 -8.76
N ALA A 230 0.64 -12.99 -8.22
CA ALA A 230 -0.27 -12.77 -7.10
C ALA A 230 -0.93 -11.39 -7.22
N GLN A 231 -2.18 -11.29 -6.77
CA GLN A 231 -2.94 -10.04 -6.72
C GLN A 231 -3.76 -10.00 -5.44
N ALA A 232 -3.90 -8.82 -4.85
CA ALA A 232 -4.79 -8.60 -3.71
C ALA A 232 -5.38 -7.18 -3.76
N ASN A 233 -6.60 -7.05 -3.27
CA ASN A 233 -7.27 -5.77 -3.09
C ASN A 233 -7.68 -5.66 -1.62
N SER A 234 -7.47 -4.49 -1.02
CA SER A 234 -7.89 -4.20 0.35
C SER A 234 -8.42 -2.78 0.45
N GLU A 235 -9.36 -2.59 1.36
CA GLU A 235 -9.80 -1.27 1.79
C GLU A 235 -9.13 -0.97 3.14
N VAL A 236 -8.61 0.24 3.29
CA VAL A 236 -7.94 0.69 4.51
C VAL A 236 -8.63 1.96 4.98
N VAL A 237 -8.95 1.97 6.27
CA VAL A 237 -9.59 3.10 6.96
C VAL A 237 -8.72 3.48 8.13
N SER A 238 -8.37 4.75 8.24
CA SER A 238 -7.56 5.25 9.34
C SER A 238 -8.32 5.18 10.66
N ASN A 239 -7.62 4.86 11.76
CA ASN A 239 -8.22 4.82 13.08
C ASN A 239 -8.81 6.19 13.50
N ALA A 240 -8.17 7.29 13.09
CA ALA A 240 -8.64 8.65 13.35
C ALA A 240 -10.06 8.92 12.86
N PHE A 241 -10.51 8.23 11.80
CA PHE A 241 -11.88 8.35 11.33
C PHE A 241 -12.90 7.94 12.40
N PHE A 242 -12.68 6.82 13.10
CA PHE A 242 -13.62 6.33 14.11
C PHE A 242 -13.71 7.23 15.34
N ALA A 243 -12.75 8.15 15.49
CA ALA A 243 -12.69 9.10 16.56
C ALA A 243 -13.26 10.48 16.15
N CYS A 244 -13.84 10.61 14.96
CA CYS A 244 -14.52 11.82 14.49
C CYS A 244 -15.88 12.01 15.19
N PRO A 245 -16.21 13.23 15.64
CA PRO A 245 -17.47 13.55 16.31
C PRO A 245 -18.66 13.78 15.36
#